data_AF-A0A9D1ZEK5-F1
#
_entry.id   AF-A0A9D1ZEK5-F1
#
_cell.length_a   1.000
_cell.length_b   1.000
_cell.length_c   1.000
_cell.angle_alpha   90.00
_cell.angle_beta   90.00
_cell.angle_gamma   90.00
#
_symmetry.space_group_name_H-M   'P 1'
#
loop_
_entity.id
_entity.type
_entity.pdbx_description
1 polymer ?
#
loop_
_entity_poly.entity_id
_entity_poly.type
_entity_poly.pdbx_seq_one_letter_code
_entity_poly.pdbx_strand_id
1 'polypeptide(L)' 'YAEAYVMASKSSSWSNGAESCYVLGRIYCDGLGKPEDIGKGVEFLRQISDHHPEAQEELKKYKKGLFGGWKRR' A
#
# COMPACT_ATOMS: atom_id res chain seq x y z
N TYR A 1 5.33 13.20 4.87
CA TYR A 1 4.01 13.75 4.47
C TYR A 1 4.03 14.28 3.04
N ALA A 2 4.85 15.29 2.71
CA ALA A 2 4.89 15.88 1.37
C ALA A 2 5.33 14.88 0.29
N GLU A 3 6.37 14.09 0.54
CA GLU A 3 6.89 13.14 -0.46
C GLU A 3 5.90 12.02 -0.81
N ALA A 4 5.20 11.48 0.19
CA ALA A 4 4.17 10.46 0.01
C ALA A 4 3.00 10.96 -0.86
N TYR A 5 2.47 12.14 -0.55
CA TYR A 5 1.39 12.74 -1.35
C TYR A 5 1.86 13.14 -2.75
N VAL A 6 3.08 13.64 -2.90
CA VAL A 6 3.67 13.96 -4.20
C VAL A 6 3.89 12.70 -5.03
N MET A 7 4.29 11.59 -4.41
CA MET A 7 4.43 10.30 -5.09
C MET A 7 3.07 9.79 -5.57
N ALA A 8 2.04 9.83 -4.71
CA ALA A 8 0.68 9.43 -5.06
C ALA A 8 0.07 10.33 -6.15
N SER A 9 0.30 11.65 -6.09
CA SER A 9 -0.19 12.60 -7.08
C SER A 9 0.52 12.44 -8.42
N LYS A 10 1.84 12.17 -8.42
CA LYS A 10 2.60 11.85 -9.64
C LYS A 10 2.07 10.58 -10.31
N SER A 11 1.78 9.53 -9.53
CA SER A 11 1.18 8.30 -10.04
C SER A 11 -0.27 8.49 -10.53
N SER A 12 -1.03 9.39 -9.90
CA SER A 12 -2.42 9.71 -10.31
C SER A 12 -2.47 10.49 -11.64
N SER A 13 -1.49 11.36 -11.92
CA SER A 13 -1.51 12.22 -13.11
C SER A 13 -1.34 11.49 -14.45
N TRP A 14 -1.00 10.19 -14.45
CA TRP A 14 -0.71 9.44 -15.69
C TRP A 14 -1.71 8.34 -16.07
N SER A 15 -2.90 8.30 -15.44
CA SER A 15 -4.08 7.50 -15.87
C SER A 15 -4.25 6.08 -15.34
N ASN A 16 -3.53 5.64 -14.29
CA ASN A 16 -3.76 4.30 -13.73
C ASN A 16 -4.16 4.38 -12.24
N GLY A 17 -5.45 4.32 -11.95
CA GLY A 17 -5.96 4.29 -10.57
C GLY A 17 -5.35 3.17 -9.73
N ALA A 18 -4.94 2.07 -10.37
CA ALA A 18 -4.25 0.97 -9.71
C ALA A 18 -2.86 1.36 -9.17
N GLU A 19 -2.09 2.19 -9.88
CA GLU A 19 -0.79 2.68 -9.39
C GLU A 19 -0.98 3.63 -8.20
N SER A 20 -2.00 4.49 -8.24
CA SER A 20 -2.28 5.40 -7.12
C SER A 20 -2.68 4.61 -5.85
N CYS A 21 -3.48 3.55 -6.01
CA CYS A 21 -3.78 2.60 -4.92
C CYS A 21 -2.55 1.85 -4.42
N TYR A 22 -1.61 1.48 -5.31
CA TYR A 22 -0.35 0.84 -4.92
C TYR A 22 0.50 1.75 -4.03
N VAL A 23 0.68 3.00 -4.47
CA VAL A 23 1.44 4.01 -3.73
C VAL A 23 0.78 4.32 -2.39
N LEU A 24 -0.55 4.48 -2.35
CA LEU A 24 -1.30 4.65 -1.10
C LEU A 24 -1.10 3.45 -0.16
N GLY A 25 -1.22 2.22 -0.68
CA GLY A 25 -0.98 0.99 0.07
C GLY A 25 0.40 0.97 0.71
N ARG A 26 1.44 1.33 -0.04
CA ARG A 26 2.80 1.46 0.47
C ARG A 26 2.94 2.57 1.52
N ILE A 27 2.34 3.73 1.33
CA ILE A 27 2.40 4.84 2.30
C ILE A 27 1.81 4.41 3.64
N TYR A 28 0.68 3.68 3.63
CA TYR A 28 0.08 3.13 4.85
C TYR A 28 0.93 2.04 5.50
N CYS A 29 1.53 1.15 4.70
CA CYS A 29 2.43 0.10 5.19
C CYS A 29 3.78 0.63 5.71
N ASP A 30 4.31 1.70 5.13
CA ASP A 30 5.60 2.32 5.51
C ASP A 30 5.43 3.41 6.60
N GLY A 31 4.20 3.80 6.93
CA GLY A 31 3.93 4.86 7.91
C GLY A 31 4.40 6.25 7.44
N LEU A 32 4.50 6.49 6.14
CA LEU A 32 5.04 7.72 5.56
C LEU A 32 4.04 8.89 5.64
N GLY A 33 3.85 9.43 6.85
CA GLY A 33 2.96 10.56 7.11
C GLY A 33 1.65 10.21 7.84
N LYS A 34 1.56 9.06 8.48
CA LYS A 34 0.56 8.74 9.51
C LYS A 34 1.16 7.64 10.41
N PRO A 35 0.52 7.28 11.53
CA PRO A 35 0.88 6.05 12.21
C PRO A 35 0.81 4.89 11.21
N GLU A 36 1.83 4.03 11.23
CA GLU A 36 1.88 2.83 10.40
C GLU A 36 0.57 2.04 10.56
N ASP A 37 -0.12 1.81 9.44
CA ASP A 37 -1.37 1.07 9.39
C ASP A 37 -1.27 0.05 8.26
N ILE A 38 -0.49 -1.00 8.54
CA ILE A 38 -0.27 -2.11 7.62
C ILE A 38 -1.60 -2.76 7.21
N GLY A 39 -2.60 -2.75 8.11
CA GLY A 39 -3.92 -3.31 7.81
C GLY A 39 -4.59 -2.59 6.65
N LYS A 40 -4.67 -1.25 6.72
CA LYS A 40 -5.20 -0.44 5.61
C LYS A 40 -4.35 -0.56 4.36
N GLY A 41 -3.02 -0.54 4.50
CA GLY A 41 -2.12 -0.64 3.35
C GLY A 41 -2.30 -1.94 2.57
N VAL A 42 -2.42 -3.06 3.28
CA VAL A 42 -2.72 -4.38 2.70
C VAL A 42 -4.09 -4.41 2.02
N GLU A 43 -5.10 -3.73 2.59
CA GLU A 43 -6.43 -3.67 1.97
C GLU A 43 -6.40 -2.95 0.62
N PHE A 44 -5.71 -1.81 0.52
CA PHE A 44 -5.50 -1.11 -0.74
C PHE A 44 -4.71 -1.95 -1.76
N LEU A 45 -3.62 -2.59 -1.33
CA LEU A 45 -2.83 -3.48 -2.19
C LEU A 45 -3.66 -4.67 -2.68
N ARG A 46 -4.59 -5.18 -1.86
CA ARG A 46 -5.45 -6.31 -2.24
C ARG A 46 -6.47 -5.97 -3.31
N GLN A 47 -7.03 -4.76 -3.29
CA GLN A 47 -7.99 -4.31 -4.30
C GLN A 47 -7.37 -4.26 -5.71
N ILE A 48 -6.08 -3.95 -5.81
CA ILE A 48 -5.37 -3.89 -7.09
C ILE A 48 -4.62 -5.16 -7.44
N SER A 49 -4.46 -6.09 -6.48
CA SER A 49 -3.66 -7.30 -6.66
C SER A 49 -4.12 -8.20 -7.79
N ASP A 50 -5.38 -8.09 -8.20
CA ASP A 50 -5.94 -8.83 -9.34
C ASP A 50 -5.36 -8.35 -10.69
N HIS A 51 -5.12 -7.04 -10.80
CA HIS A 51 -4.64 -6.39 -12.01
C HIS A 51 -3.18 -5.93 -11.94
N HIS A 52 -2.54 -6.04 -10.77
CA HIS A 52 -1.19 -5.55 -10.52
C HIS A 52 -0.33 -6.61 -9.81
N PRO A 53 0.59 -7.28 -10.54
CA PRO A 53 1.42 -8.34 -9.96
C PRO A 53 2.36 -7.83 -8.87
N GLU A 54 2.86 -6.60 -9.00
CA GLU A 54 3.69 -5.95 -7.99
C GLU A 54 2.99 -5.83 -6.62
N ALA A 55 1.69 -5.57 -6.63
CA ALA A 55 0.90 -5.50 -5.40
C ALA A 55 0.76 -6.87 -4.75
N GLN A 56 0.63 -7.95 -5.53
CA GLN A 56 0.69 -9.31 -4.99
C GLN A 56 2.04 -9.64 -4.36
N GLU A 57 3.14 -9.20 -4.97
CA GLU A 57 4.47 -9.43 -4.40
C GLU A 57 4.68 -8.68 -3.09
N GLU A 58 4.24 -7.43 -3.02
CA GLU A 58 4.23 -6.66 -1.78
C GLU A 58 3.35 -7.33 -0.70
N LEU A 59 2.17 -7.82 -1.05
CA LEU A 59 1.27 -8.52 -0.11
C LEU A 59 1.93 -9.72 0.56
N LYS A 60 2.80 -10.46 -0.13
CA LYS A 60 3.54 -11.61 0.43
C LYS A 60 4.49 -11.21 1.54
N LYS A 61 4.94 -9.94 1.56
CA LYS A 61 5.80 -9.37 2.61
C LYS A 61 5.04 -9.08 3.89
N TYR A 62 3.71 -9.09 3.89
CA TYR A 62 2.90 -8.84 5.08
C TYR A 62 2.23 -10.13 5.55
N LYS A 63 2.20 -10.33 6.87
CA LYS A 63 1.55 -11.47 7.51
C LYS A 63 0.65 -10.97 8.62
N LYS A 64 -0.60 -11.45 8.63
CA LYS A 64 -1.50 -11.27 9.77
C LYS A 64 -1.08 -12.20 10.90
N GLY A 65 -0.72 -11.63 12.04
CA GLY A 65 -0.44 -12.37 13.26
C GLY A 65 -1.72 -12.95 13.86
N LEU A 66 -1.58 -13.99 14.68
CA LEU A 66 -2.69 -14.63 15.40
C LEU A 66 -3.38 -13.68 16.40
N PHE A 67 -2.74 -12.56 16.75
CA PHE A 67 -3.28 -11.51 17.63
C PHE A 67 -3.76 -10.27 16.86
N GLY A 68 -4.25 -10.45 15.63
CA GLY A 68 -4.89 -9.38 14.85
C GLY A 68 -3.95 -8.29 14.30
N GLY A 69 -2.71 -8.21 14.79
CA GLY A 69 -1.69 -7.29 14.28
C GLY A 69 -1.09 -7.78 12.95
N TRP A 70 -1.05 -6.89 11.97
CA TRP A 70 -0.27 -7.10 10.76
C TRP A 70 1.21 -6.83 11.06
N LYS A 71 2.10 -7.67 10.54
CA LYS A 71 3.55 -7.47 10.62
C LYS A 71 4.15 -7.67 9.25
N ARG A 72 5.19 -6.89 8.92
CA ARG A 72 6.11 -7.27 7.85
C ARG A 72 6.83 -8.56 8.25
N ARG A 73 6.95 -9.44 7.27
CA ARG A 73 7.68 -10.70 7.37
C ARG A 73 9.18 -10.45 7.35
#